data_AF-A0A6L7A6V9-F1
#
_entry.id   AF-A0A6L7A6V9-F1
#
_cell.length_a   1.000
_cell.length_b   1.000
_cell.length_c   1.000
_cell.angle_alpha   90.00
_cell.angle_beta   90.00
_cell.angle_gamma   90.00
#
_symmetry.space_group_name_H-M   'P 1'
#
loop_
_entity.id
_entity.type
_entity.pdbx_description
1 polymer ?
#
loop_
_entity_poly.entity_id
_entity_poly.type
_entity_poly.pdbx_seq_one_letter_code
_entity_poly.pdbx_strand_id
1 'polypeptide(L)'
;MAKNKKDLLTVLAQLSLNPAEQVVVDRAIERLKTTHDNVAIVLGSLESGFRRLALEQKLSEQGLAFFTELQKPDFARDNGIMWSMWLSNIH
;
A
#
# COMPACT_ATOMS: atom_id res chain seq x y z
N MET A 1 -2.66 9.95 -15.25
CA MET A 1 -1.65 8.96 -14.85
C MET A 1 -0.80 9.40 -13.64
N ALA A 2 -0.51 10.69 -13.41
CA ALA A 2 0.33 11.14 -12.29
C ALA A 2 -0.36 11.29 -10.92
N LYS A 3 -1.71 11.38 -10.88
CA LYS A 3 -2.48 11.62 -9.64
C LYS A 3 -2.42 10.41 -8.70
N ASN A 4 -2.74 9.23 -9.24
CA ASN A 4 -2.71 7.95 -8.52
C ASN A 4 -1.33 7.65 -7.90
N LYS A 5 -0.23 8.08 -8.51
CA LYS A 5 1.10 7.89 -7.91
C LYS A 5 1.27 8.69 -6.62
N LYS A 6 0.83 9.94 -6.60
CA LYS A 6 0.94 10.82 -5.43
C LYS A 6 -0.02 10.39 -4.33
N ASP A 7 -1.24 10.00 -4.69
CA ASP A 7 -2.22 9.49 -3.72
C ASP A 7 -1.70 8.21 -3.04
N LEU A 8 -1.11 7.28 -3.80
CA LEU A 8 -0.52 6.06 -3.23
C LEU A 8 0.63 6.39 -2.27
N LEU A 9 1.50 7.32 -2.65
CA LEU A 9 2.61 7.75 -1.80
C LEU A 9 2.12 8.35 -0.47
N THR A 10 1.07 9.17 -0.52
CA THR A 10 0.47 9.75 0.69
C THR A 10 -0.11 8.66 1.60
N VAL A 11 -0.81 7.69 1.02
CA VAL A 11 -1.39 6.57 1.77
C VAL A 11 -0.30 5.77 2.45
N LEU A 12 0.70 5.33 1.67
CA LEU A 12 1.82 4.57 2.18
C LEU A 12 2.61 5.30 3.27
N ALA A 13 2.72 6.64 3.18
CA ALA A 13 3.41 7.45 4.17
C ALA A 13 2.61 7.68 5.47
N GLN A 14 1.29 7.52 5.43
CA GLN A 14 0.39 7.72 6.59
C GLN A 14 0.09 6.43 7.36
N LEU A 15 0.42 5.27 6.80
CA LEU A 15 0.26 3.98 7.48
C LEU A 15 1.18 3.90 8.71
N SER A 16 0.63 3.57 9.88
CA SER A 16 1.42 3.32 11.09
C SER A 16 1.72 1.82 11.20
N LEU A 17 2.81 1.40 10.56
CA LEU A 17 3.15 0.00 10.39
C LEU A 17 4.26 -0.44 11.34
N ASN A 18 4.33 -1.75 11.56
CA ASN A 18 5.46 -2.32 12.29
C ASN A 18 6.74 -2.27 11.43
N PRO A 19 7.94 -2.47 12.00
CA PRO A 19 9.20 -2.36 11.26
C PRO A 19 9.30 -3.31 10.06
N ALA A 20 8.68 -4.49 10.11
CA ALA A 20 8.73 -5.47 9.02
C ALA A 20 7.86 -5.04 7.83
N GLU A 21 6.68 -4.50 8.12
CA GLU A 21 5.75 -3.91 7.16
C GLU A 21 6.30 -2.61 6.56
N GLN A 22 6.91 -1.76 7.39
CA GLN A 22 7.54 -0.51 6.97
C GLN A 22 8.61 -0.77 5.91
N VAL A 23 9.41 -1.83 6.03
CA VAL A 23 10.39 -2.21 5.00
C VAL A 23 9.74 -2.52 3.64
N VAL A 24 8.57 -3.16 3.65
CA VAL A 24 7.82 -3.46 2.42
C VAL A 24 7.27 -2.17 1.80
N VAL A 25 6.73 -1.29 2.64
CA VAL A 25 6.18 0.01 2.22
C VAL A 25 7.27 0.96 1.72
N ASP A 26 8.39 1.06 2.41
CA ASP A 26 9.50 1.93 2.02
C ASP A 26 10.07 1.54 0.66
N ARG A 27 10.18 0.23 0.38
CA ARG A 27 10.57 -0.26 -0.95
C ARG A 27 9.56 0.12 -2.02
N ALA A 28 8.27 0.08 -1.72
CA ALA A 28 7.22 0.49 -2.64
C ALA A 28 7.26 2.01 -2.90
N ILE A 29 7.45 2.81 -1.86
CA ILE A 29 7.65 4.27 -1.93
C ILE A 29 8.88 4.59 -2.78
N GLU A 30 9.99 3.88 -2.57
CA GLU A 30 11.22 4.08 -3.34
C GLU A 30 10.96 3.80 -4.82
N ARG A 31 10.36 2.64 -5.18
CA ARG A 31 10.02 2.30 -6.57
C ARG A 31 9.08 3.30 -7.23
N LEU A 32 8.11 3.83 -6.48
CA LEU A 32 7.28 4.93 -6.98
C LEU A 32 8.15 6.15 -7.26
N LYS A 33 9.05 6.55 -6.35
CA LYS A 33 9.87 7.75 -6.51
C LYS A 33 10.93 7.62 -7.62
N THR A 34 11.66 6.52 -7.70
CA THR A 34 12.85 6.36 -8.56
C THR A 34 12.55 5.77 -9.93
N THR A 35 11.84 4.63 -10.00
CA THR A 35 11.76 3.85 -11.25
C THR A 35 10.72 4.37 -12.25
N HIS A 36 9.87 5.33 -11.87
CA HIS A 36 8.62 5.63 -12.60
C HIS A 36 7.75 4.38 -12.86
N ASP A 37 7.89 3.37 -11.99
CA ASP A 37 7.14 2.13 -12.11
C ASP A 37 5.64 2.42 -12.13
N ASN A 38 4.94 1.63 -12.95
CA ASN A 38 3.49 1.71 -13.00
C ASN A 38 2.93 1.34 -11.61
N VAL A 39 1.93 2.10 -11.16
CA VAL A 39 1.25 1.88 -9.88
C VAL A 39 0.82 0.42 -9.72
N ALA A 40 0.35 -0.23 -10.80
CA ALA A 40 -0.02 -1.65 -10.79
C ALA A 40 1.14 -2.59 -10.41
N ILE A 41 2.36 -2.31 -10.86
CA ILE A 41 3.55 -3.11 -10.53
C ILE A 41 3.89 -2.95 -9.05
N VAL A 42 3.81 -1.72 -8.54
CA VAL A 42 4.07 -1.43 -7.13
C VAL A 42 3.01 -2.07 -6.23
N LEU A 43 1.73 -2.01 -6.61
CA LEU A 43 0.64 -2.68 -5.91
C LEU A 43 0.87 -4.20 -5.84
N GLY A 44 1.23 -4.85 -6.95
CA GLY A 44 1.56 -6.28 -6.94
C GLY A 44 2.76 -6.62 -6.04
N SER A 45 3.76 -5.74 -5.97
CA SER A 45 4.90 -5.91 -5.06
C SER A 45 4.51 -5.72 -3.59
N LEU A 46 3.65 -4.76 -3.27
CA LEU A 46 3.08 -4.58 -1.93
C LEU A 46 2.29 -5.82 -1.53
N GLU A 47 1.46 -6.32 -2.44
CA GLU A 47 0.57 -7.45 -2.20
C GLU A 47 1.37 -8.71 -1.87
N SER A 48 2.42 -8.99 -2.64
CA SER A 48 3.34 -10.09 -2.34
C SER A 48 4.08 -9.90 -1.02
N GLY A 49 4.49 -8.67 -0.68
CA GLY A 49 5.22 -8.37 0.56
C GLY A 49 4.34 -8.54 1.79
N PHE A 50 3.15 -7.96 1.78
CA PHE A 50 2.16 -8.10 2.85
C PHE A 50 1.65 -9.54 2.98
N ARG A 51 1.45 -10.25 1.87
CA ARG A 51 1.12 -11.69 1.91
C ARG A 51 2.18 -12.51 2.61
N ARG A 52 3.46 -12.22 2.36
CA ARG A 52 4.57 -12.88 3.07
C ARG A 52 4.56 -12.56 4.56
N LEU A 53 4.35 -11.30 4.93
CA LEU A 53 4.23 -10.89 6.33
C LEU A 53 3.03 -11.55 7.03
N ALA A 54 1.92 -11.75 6.32
CA ALA A 54 0.76 -12.50 6.79
C ALA A 54 1.12 -13.95 7.11
N LEU A 55 1.82 -14.62 6.19
CA LEU A 55 2.29 -16.00 6.38
C LEU A 55 3.29 -16.11 7.54
N GLU A 56 4.13 -15.08 7.74
CA GLU A 56 5.07 -15.02 8.86
C GLU A 56 4.40 -14.57 10.18
N GLN A 57 3.08 -14.30 10.19
CA GLN A 57 2.33 -13.76 11.34
C GLN A 57 2.94 -12.46 11.91
N LYS A 58 3.54 -11.66 11.01
CA LYS A 58 4.17 -10.36 11.30
C LYS A 58 3.30 -9.19 10.83
N LEU A 59 2.00 -9.41 10.64
CA LEU A 59 1.05 -8.36 10.29
C LEU A 59 0.54 -7.68 11.56
N SER A 60 0.61 -6.36 11.62
CA SER A 60 -0.14 -5.55 12.56
C SER A 60 -1.61 -5.49 12.15
N GLU A 61 -2.49 -5.07 13.06
CA GLU A 61 -3.91 -4.85 12.73
C GLU A 61 -4.07 -3.84 11.58
N GLN A 62 -3.27 -2.78 11.59
CA GLN A 62 -3.27 -1.78 10.51
C GLN A 62 -2.75 -2.35 9.18
N GLY A 63 -1.67 -3.15 9.22
CA GLY A 63 -1.15 -3.76 8.00
C GLY A 63 -2.05 -4.85 7.44
N LEU A 64 -2.79 -5.57 8.29
CA LEU A 64 -3.81 -6.52 7.86
C LEU A 64 -5.01 -5.82 7.22
N ALA A 65 -5.47 -4.70 7.81
CA ALA A 65 -6.52 -3.87 7.24
C ALA A 65 -6.09 -3.33 5.87
N PHE A 66 -4.87 -2.81 5.76
CA PHE A 66 -4.31 -2.35 4.49
C PHE A 66 -4.20 -3.48 3.46
N PHE A 67 -3.71 -4.65 3.85
CA PHE A 67 -3.60 -5.81 2.96
C PHE A 67 -4.97 -6.28 2.45
N THR A 68 -5.99 -6.23 3.30
CA THR A 68 -7.37 -6.59 2.93
C THR A 68 -7.93 -5.63 1.90
N GLU A 69 -7.68 -4.33 2.05
CA GLU A 69 -8.05 -3.35 1.02
C GLU A 69 -7.27 -3.56 -0.28
N LEU A 70 -5.98 -3.85 -0.18
CA LEU A 70 -5.10 -4.06 -1.33
C LEU A 70 -5.57 -5.23 -2.22
N GLN A 71 -6.17 -6.26 -1.60
CA GLN A 71 -6.77 -7.41 -2.31
C GLN A 71 -8.07 -7.07 -3.07
N LYS A 72 -8.69 -5.92 -2.82
CA LYS A 72 -9.95 -5.57 -3.48
C LYS A 72 -9.70 -5.18 -4.94
N PRO A 73 -10.51 -5.68 -5.90
CA PRO A 73 -10.36 -5.37 -7.31
C PRO A 73 -10.49 -3.87 -7.62
N ASP A 74 -11.26 -3.13 -6.81
CA ASP A 74 -11.44 -1.68 -6.95
C ASP A 74 -10.24 -0.86 -6.47
N PHE A 75 -9.39 -1.43 -5.61
CA PHE A 75 -8.18 -0.78 -5.07
C PHE A 75 -7.11 -0.55 -6.13
N ALA A 76 -7.15 -1.29 -7.24
CA ALA A 76 -6.28 -1.12 -8.39
C ALA A 76 -6.94 -0.32 -9.54
N ARG A 77 -8.26 -0.12 -9.49
CA ARG A 77 -9.06 0.38 -10.62
C ARG A 77 -9.42 1.87 -10.51
N ASP A 78 -9.70 2.40 -9.31
CA ASP A 78 -10.12 3.80 -9.12
C ASP A 78 -9.58 4.41 -7.80
N ASN A 79 -8.31 4.80 -7.83
CA ASN A 79 -7.48 4.66 -6.63
C ASN A 79 -7.35 5.91 -5.75
N GLY A 80 -7.30 7.11 -6.32
CA GLY A 80 -7.02 8.32 -5.52
C GLY A 80 -8.11 8.63 -4.49
N ILE A 81 -9.38 8.44 -4.87
CA ILE A 81 -10.53 8.68 -4.00
C ILE A 81 -10.70 7.55 -2.98
N MET A 82 -10.63 6.29 -3.42
CA MET A 82 -10.79 5.13 -2.54
C MET A 82 -9.73 5.08 -1.44
N TRP A 83 -8.48 5.37 -1.76
CA TRP A 83 -7.43 5.36 -0.75
C TRP A 83 -7.55 6.53 0.23
N SER A 84 -7.94 7.71 -0.25
CA SER A 84 -8.21 8.87 0.62
C SER A 84 -9.41 8.61 1.56
N MET A 85 -10.46 7.95 1.07
CA MET A 85 -11.60 7.50 1.88
C MET A 85 -11.18 6.47 2.93
N TRP A 86 -10.36 5.48 2.53
CA TRP A 86 -9.88 4.47 3.46
C TRP A 86 -9.02 5.07 4.57
N LEU A 87 -8.08 5.97 4.24
CA LEU A 87 -7.29 6.72 5.21
C LEU A 87 -8.16 7.53 6.19
N SER A 88 -9.28 8.06 5.71
CA SER A 88 -10.22 8.82 6.55
C SER A 88 -11.03 7.93 7.50
N ASN A 89 -11.06 6.62 7.27
CA ASN A 89 -11.88 5.65 8.00
C ASN A 89 -11.08 4.76 8.96
N ILE A 90 -9.75 4.87 8.98
CA ILE A 90 -8.83 4.15 9.88
C ILE A 90 -8.35 5.00 11.06
N HIS A 91 -8.96 6.17 11.29
CA HIS A 91 -8.59 7.16 12.30
C HIS A 91 -9.58 7.22 13.46
#